data_AF-A0A2W0HDV8-F1
#
_entry.id   AF-A0A2W0HDV8-F1
#
_cell.length_a   1.000
_cell.length_b   1.000
_cell.length_c   1.000
_cell.angle_alpha   90.00
_cell.angle_beta   90.00
_cell.angle_gamma   90.00
#
_symmetry.space_group_name_H-M   'P 1'
#
loop_
_entity.id
_entity.type
_entity.pdbx_description
1 polymer ?
#
loop_
_entity_poly.entity_id
_entity_poly.type
_entity_poly.pdbx_seq_one_letter_code
_entity_poly.pdbx_strand_id
1 'polypeptide(L)'
;MIDRESREKARKTLEKRKNSFFLELNLQTKKQPITLFDVYGHWNGNGEAHIIIVSKDGRMQKVESQLLTLQKRLRNTNFELYEKNEELEESILRNNSLSGPFITLSDEVALVPIYGDLHEDKLFAVRENIYNAVYRGDYQKVLVDFTGVGTIEQDGINGIKEIILTLDYMGVDVILIGIQPQHARQMKVFMDDLQVTCIQSAKEAIRRFLIQS
;
A
#
# COMPACT_ATOMS: atom_id res chain seq x y z
N MET A 1 7.63 19.82 -52.05
CA MET A 1 7.98 21.22 -52.38
C MET A 1 8.57 21.91 -51.14
N ILE A 2 9.46 22.88 -51.32
CA ILE A 2 10.07 23.65 -50.21
C ILE A 2 9.19 24.87 -49.95
N ASP A 3 8.91 25.18 -48.69
CA ASP A 3 8.16 26.37 -48.29
C ASP A 3 8.83 27.68 -48.76
N ARG A 4 8.03 28.74 -49.00
CA ARG A 4 8.49 29.97 -49.67
C ARG A 4 9.58 30.71 -48.87
N GLU A 5 9.52 30.70 -47.55
CA GLU A 5 10.58 31.27 -46.69
C GLU A 5 11.84 30.41 -46.66
N SER A 6 11.66 29.08 -46.62
CA SER A 6 12.78 28.12 -46.65
C SER A 6 13.57 28.17 -47.97
N ARG A 7 12.90 28.46 -49.09
CA ARG A 7 13.56 28.69 -50.39
C ARG A 7 14.47 29.91 -50.40
N GLU A 8 14.04 31.00 -49.78
CA GLU A 8 14.81 32.24 -49.77
C GLU A 8 16.04 32.13 -48.85
N LYS A 9 15.91 31.44 -47.72
CA LYS A 9 17.01 31.13 -46.79
C LYS A 9 18.05 30.20 -47.41
N ALA A 10 17.60 29.17 -48.15
CA ALA A 10 18.48 28.30 -48.92
C ALA A 10 19.24 29.06 -50.02
N ARG A 11 18.53 29.89 -50.79
CA ARG A 11 19.13 30.70 -51.86
C ARG A 11 20.23 31.63 -51.34
N LYS A 12 19.96 32.41 -50.30
CA LYS A 12 20.95 33.34 -49.68
C LYS A 12 22.18 32.63 -49.09
N THR A 13 22.08 31.35 -48.76
CA THR A 13 23.17 30.59 -48.13
C THR A 13 23.99 29.83 -49.16
N LEU A 14 23.34 29.26 -50.19
CA LEU A 14 23.98 28.61 -51.33
C LEU A 14 24.70 29.62 -52.24
N GLU A 15 24.16 30.83 -52.40
CA GLU A 15 24.79 31.93 -53.16
C GLU A 15 26.13 32.40 -52.53
N LYS A 16 26.34 32.19 -51.23
CA LYS A 16 27.57 32.61 -50.52
C LYS A 16 28.77 31.69 -50.76
N ARG A 17 28.61 30.54 -51.45
CA ARG A 17 29.65 29.56 -51.82
C ARG A 17 30.75 29.32 -50.75
N LYS A 18 30.35 29.20 -49.48
CA LYS A 18 31.28 28.74 -48.43
C LYS A 18 31.51 27.23 -48.57
N ASN A 19 32.74 26.75 -48.39
CA ASN A 19 33.10 25.34 -48.55
C ASN A 19 32.16 24.38 -47.82
N SER A 20 31.67 24.74 -46.63
CA SER A 20 30.62 23.99 -45.92
C SER A 20 29.47 24.92 -45.52
N PHE A 21 28.25 24.38 -45.53
CA PHE A 21 27.04 25.07 -45.09
C PHE A 21 26.12 24.12 -44.31
N PHE A 22 25.42 24.69 -43.33
CA PHE A 22 24.39 24.04 -42.54
C PHE A 22 23.12 24.88 -42.63
N LEU A 23 22.00 24.24 -42.93
CA LEU A 23 20.70 24.91 -42.94
C LEU A 23 19.58 23.98 -42.51
N GLU A 24 18.67 24.52 -41.70
CA GLU A 24 17.42 23.86 -41.34
C GLU A 24 16.35 24.26 -42.37
N LEU A 25 15.76 23.28 -43.04
CA LEU A 25 14.77 23.48 -44.10
C LEU A 25 13.50 22.67 -43.84
N ASN A 26 12.36 23.31 -44.01
CA ASN A 26 11.08 22.65 -44.05
C ASN A 26 10.85 22.06 -45.46
N LEU A 27 10.86 20.74 -45.57
CA LEU A 27 10.68 20.00 -46.82
C LEU A 27 9.35 19.24 -46.80
N GLN A 28 8.52 19.46 -47.82
CA GLN A 28 7.33 18.64 -48.04
C GLN A 28 7.70 17.39 -48.83
N THR A 29 7.56 16.23 -48.19
CA THR A 29 7.79 14.91 -48.81
C THR A 29 6.50 14.40 -49.45
N LYS A 30 6.58 13.38 -50.34
CA LYS A 30 5.38 12.80 -50.97
C LYS A 30 4.41 12.12 -49.99
N LYS A 31 4.84 11.83 -48.75
CA LYS A 31 4.08 11.05 -47.76
C LYS A 31 3.65 11.83 -46.50
N GLN A 32 4.24 13.01 -46.22
CA GLN A 32 3.90 13.83 -45.05
C GLN A 32 3.88 15.33 -45.39
N PRO A 33 2.95 16.11 -44.82
CA PRO A 33 2.93 17.56 -44.96
C PRO A 33 4.10 18.18 -44.18
N ILE A 34 4.98 18.89 -44.91
CA ILE A 34 6.04 19.81 -44.45
C ILE A 34 6.73 19.42 -43.12
N THR A 35 7.87 18.74 -43.21
CA THR A 35 8.70 18.34 -42.04
C THR A 35 10.02 19.12 -42.01
N LEU A 36 10.57 19.38 -40.82
CA LEU A 36 11.86 20.03 -40.62
C LEU A 36 13.04 19.06 -40.80
N PHE A 37 13.99 19.43 -41.66
CA PHE A 37 15.22 18.67 -41.93
C PHE A 37 16.46 19.50 -41.66
N ASP A 38 17.47 18.84 -41.08
CA ASP A 38 18.81 19.39 -40.98
C ASP A 38 19.56 19.03 -42.27
N VAL A 39 20.00 20.05 -43.02
CA VAL A 39 20.70 19.89 -44.30
C VAL A 39 22.14 20.35 -44.16
N TYR A 40 23.05 19.41 -44.35
CA TYR A 40 24.50 19.64 -44.35
C TYR A 40 24.99 19.58 -45.79
N GLY A 41 25.83 20.52 -46.20
CA GLY A 41 26.43 20.49 -47.53
C GLY A 41 27.88 20.90 -47.52
N HIS A 42 28.66 20.25 -48.39
CA HIS A 42 30.04 20.60 -48.69
C HIS A 42 30.21 20.80 -50.19
N TRP A 43 30.81 21.91 -50.59
CA TRP A 43 31.18 22.20 -51.96
C TRP A 43 32.57 21.65 -52.23
N ASN A 44 32.69 20.72 -53.17
CA ASN A 44 33.99 20.32 -53.71
C ASN A 44 34.50 21.40 -54.68
N GLY A 45 35.82 21.57 -54.77
CA GLY A 45 36.47 22.59 -55.62
C GLY A 45 36.13 22.52 -57.12
N ASN A 46 35.44 21.47 -57.57
CA ASN A 46 34.97 21.28 -58.94
C ASN A 46 33.54 21.80 -59.18
N GLY A 47 32.91 22.45 -58.19
CA GLY A 47 31.57 23.03 -58.32
C GLY A 47 30.42 22.06 -58.02
N GLU A 48 30.72 20.83 -57.62
CA GLU A 48 29.74 19.84 -57.16
C GLU A 48 29.53 19.97 -55.64
N ALA A 49 28.28 19.94 -55.20
CA ALA A 49 27.93 19.95 -53.78
C ALA A 49 27.46 18.58 -53.32
N HIS A 50 28.12 18.00 -52.32
CA HIS A 50 27.59 16.85 -51.59
C HIS A 50 26.66 17.34 -50.49
N ILE A 51 25.41 16.88 -50.51
CA ILE A 51 24.38 17.29 -49.55
C ILE A 51 23.90 16.05 -48.79
N ILE A 52 23.97 16.11 -47.47
CA ILE A 52 23.41 15.11 -46.56
C ILE A 52 22.19 15.74 -45.89
N ILE A 53 21.05 15.05 -46.00
CA ILE A 53 19.78 15.48 -45.43
C ILE A 53 19.43 14.51 -44.31
N VAL A 54 19.27 15.02 -43.09
CA VAL A 54 18.89 14.22 -41.92
C VAL A 54 17.50 14.64 -41.46
N SER A 55 16.58 13.67 -41.37
CA SER A 55 15.24 13.90 -40.82
C SER A 55 15.31 14.08 -39.32
N LYS A 56 14.83 15.22 -38.78
CA LYS A 56 14.76 15.47 -37.34
C LYS A 56 13.65 14.67 -36.64
N ASP A 57 12.83 13.96 -37.42
CA ASP A 57 11.47 13.56 -37.03
C ASP A 57 11.34 12.15 -36.41
N GLY A 58 12.40 11.35 -36.32
CA GLY A 58 12.30 9.99 -35.77
C GLY A 58 12.46 9.88 -34.25
N ARG A 59 13.31 10.73 -33.66
CA ARG A 59 13.69 10.60 -32.24
C ARG A 59 12.72 11.27 -31.29
N MET A 60 12.22 12.46 -31.63
CA MET A 60 11.32 13.21 -30.75
C MET A 60 9.93 12.54 -30.68
N GLN A 61 9.40 12.09 -31.82
CA GLN A 61 8.15 11.32 -31.88
C GLN A 61 8.26 10.00 -31.08
N LYS A 62 9.42 9.34 -31.11
CA LYS A 62 9.67 8.13 -30.32
C LYS A 62 9.68 8.43 -28.82
N VAL A 63 10.34 9.52 -28.40
CA VAL A 63 10.34 9.94 -26.99
C VAL A 63 8.93 10.33 -26.54
N GLU A 64 8.20 11.11 -27.33
CA GLU A 64 6.82 11.51 -27.04
C GLU A 64 5.88 10.30 -26.93
N SER A 65 5.97 9.34 -27.86
CA SER A 65 5.19 8.10 -27.80
C SER A 65 5.56 7.23 -26.59
N GLN A 66 6.83 7.18 -26.20
CA GLN A 66 7.27 6.49 -24.98
C GLN A 66 6.75 7.18 -23.72
N LEU A 67 6.76 8.51 -23.69
CA LEU A 67 6.26 9.33 -22.58
C LEU A 67 4.75 9.16 -22.42
N LEU A 68 3.99 9.18 -23.51
CA LEU A 68 2.56 8.86 -23.53
C LEU A 68 2.28 7.43 -23.08
N THR A 69 3.10 6.46 -23.50
CA THR A 69 2.97 5.06 -23.07
C THR A 69 3.25 4.90 -21.57
N LEU A 70 4.27 5.58 -21.05
CA LEU A 70 4.61 5.58 -19.62
C LEU A 70 3.52 6.25 -18.79
N GLN A 71 3.00 7.41 -19.23
CA GLN A 71 1.86 8.07 -18.58
C GLN A 71 0.63 7.15 -18.54
N LYS A 72 0.33 6.47 -19.65
CA LYS A 72 -0.77 5.50 -19.71
C LYS A 72 -0.56 4.33 -18.75
N ARG A 73 0.66 3.77 -18.69
CA ARG A 73 1.00 2.70 -17.75
C ARG A 73 0.89 3.16 -16.31
N LEU A 74 1.46 4.31 -15.96
CA LEU A 74 1.36 4.88 -14.61
C LEU A 74 -0.09 5.10 -14.20
N ARG A 75 -0.94 5.61 -15.10
CA ARG A 75 -2.36 5.80 -14.81
C ARG A 75 -3.08 4.47 -14.59
N ASN A 76 -2.80 3.46 -15.41
CA ASN A 76 -3.37 2.13 -15.26
C ASN A 76 -2.89 1.46 -13.97
N THR A 77 -1.58 1.49 -13.68
CA THR A 77 -1.02 0.94 -12.44
C THR A 77 -1.54 1.68 -11.22
N ASN A 78 -1.68 3.01 -11.26
CA ASN A 78 -2.33 3.75 -10.18
C ASN A 78 -3.77 3.29 -9.99
N PHE A 79 -4.54 3.15 -11.08
CA PHE A 79 -5.92 2.66 -11.00
C PHE A 79 -6.01 1.24 -10.42
N GLU A 80 -5.16 0.31 -10.88
CA GLU A 80 -5.04 -1.05 -10.33
C GLU A 80 -4.63 -1.04 -8.84
N LEU A 81 -3.71 -0.14 -8.44
CA LEU A 81 -3.31 0.04 -7.04
C LEU A 81 -4.45 0.62 -6.20
N TYR A 82 -5.24 1.53 -6.75
CA TYR A 82 -6.44 2.06 -6.09
C TYR A 82 -7.48 0.96 -5.88
N GLU A 83 -7.81 0.16 -6.91
CA GLU A 83 -8.70 -0.99 -6.78
C GLU A 83 -8.16 -2.02 -5.78
N LYS A 84 -6.85 -2.32 -5.82
CA LYS A 84 -6.21 -3.20 -4.84
C LYS A 84 -6.27 -2.68 -3.42
N ASN A 85 -6.13 -1.36 -3.23
CA ASN A 85 -6.27 -0.73 -1.93
C ASN A 85 -7.74 -0.76 -1.45
N GLU A 86 -8.72 -0.49 -2.30
CA GLU A 86 -10.13 -0.64 -1.95
C GLU A 86 -10.47 -2.10 -1.62
N GLU A 87 -10.01 -3.07 -2.41
CA GLU A 87 -10.14 -4.51 -2.11
C GLU A 87 -9.51 -4.87 -0.75
N LEU A 88 -8.34 -4.31 -0.45
CA LEU A 88 -7.64 -4.53 0.81
C LEU A 88 -8.37 -3.87 1.98
N GLU A 89 -8.83 -2.62 1.82
CA GLU A 89 -9.63 -1.89 2.80
C GLU A 89 -10.95 -2.61 3.07
N GLU A 90 -11.67 -3.04 2.03
CA GLU A 90 -12.86 -3.84 2.18
C GLU A 90 -12.59 -5.20 2.83
N SER A 91 -11.47 -5.85 2.48
CA SER A 91 -11.07 -7.11 3.11
C SER A 91 -10.71 -6.91 4.57
N ILE A 92 -10.07 -5.79 4.90
CA ILE A 92 -9.80 -5.36 6.28
C ILE A 92 -11.11 -5.02 6.99
N LEU A 93 -12.08 -4.38 6.35
CA LEU A 93 -13.39 -4.07 6.94
C LEU A 93 -14.24 -5.34 7.17
N ARG A 94 -14.26 -6.27 6.20
CA ARG A 94 -14.84 -7.61 6.34
C ARG A 94 -14.13 -8.45 7.41
N ASN A 95 -12.83 -8.23 7.62
CA ASN A 95 -12.09 -8.85 8.72
C ASN A 95 -12.29 -8.07 10.04
N ASN A 96 -12.52 -6.76 9.99
CA ASN A 96 -12.74 -5.92 11.17
C ASN A 96 -14.18 -6.03 11.72
N SER A 97 -15.09 -6.68 11.01
CA SER A 97 -16.29 -7.28 11.63
C SER A 97 -15.97 -8.49 12.53
N LEU A 98 -14.70 -8.92 12.59
CA LEU A 98 -14.15 -9.93 13.51
C LEU A 98 -13.06 -9.29 14.38
N SER A 99 -13.43 -8.28 15.16
CA SER A 99 -12.59 -7.83 16.25
C SER A 99 -12.40 -9.01 17.24
N GLY A 100 -11.15 -9.47 17.38
CA GLY A 100 -10.74 -10.63 18.18
C GLY A 100 -11.13 -11.99 17.59
N PRO A 101 -10.30 -12.63 16.74
CA PRO A 101 -10.54 -14.01 16.34
C PRO A 101 -10.51 -14.91 17.59
N PHE A 102 -11.57 -15.67 17.83
CA PHE A 102 -11.58 -16.69 18.88
C PHE A 102 -10.89 -17.94 18.34
N ILE A 103 -9.64 -18.16 18.77
CA ILE A 103 -8.78 -19.23 18.25
C ILE A 103 -8.76 -20.38 19.26
N THR A 104 -9.26 -21.54 18.88
CA THR A 104 -9.17 -22.76 19.69
C THR A 104 -7.73 -23.28 19.66
N LEU A 105 -7.08 -23.39 20.83
CA LEU A 105 -5.74 -23.96 20.95
C LEU A 105 -5.79 -25.44 21.40
N SER A 106 -6.77 -25.81 22.21
CA SER A 106 -7.14 -27.17 22.57
C SER A 106 -8.64 -27.25 22.93
N ASP A 107 -9.14 -28.43 23.28
CA ASP A 107 -10.54 -28.61 23.71
C ASP A 107 -10.90 -27.74 24.92
N GLU A 108 -9.92 -27.44 25.80
CA GLU A 108 -10.12 -26.69 27.04
C GLU A 108 -9.55 -25.26 27.02
N VAL A 109 -8.73 -24.91 26.00
CA VAL A 109 -7.98 -23.64 25.97
C VAL A 109 -8.21 -22.89 24.66
N ALA A 110 -8.56 -21.61 24.76
CA ALA A 110 -8.68 -20.70 23.62
C ALA A 110 -7.80 -19.46 23.75
N LEU A 111 -7.56 -18.78 22.63
CA LEU A 111 -6.82 -17.53 22.52
C LEU A 111 -7.64 -16.48 21.79
N VAL A 112 -7.70 -15.28 22.35
CA VAL A 112 -8.37 -14.11 21.81
C VAL A 112 -7.37 -12.96 21.73
N PRO A 113 -6.84 -12.64 20.55
CA PRO A 113 -5.91 -11.54 20.42
C PRO A 113 -6.65 -10.22 20.17
N ILE A 114 -6.26 -9.20 20.92
CA ILE A 114 -6.81 -7.84 20.86
C ILE A 114 -5.73 -6.90 20.29
N TYR A 115 -6.10 -6.09 19.31
CA TYR A 115 -5.16 -5.23 18.57
C TYR A 115 -5.67 -3.79 18.45
N GLY A 116 -4.74 -2.83 18.35
CA GLY A 116 -5.00 -1.41 18.11
C GLY A 116 -5.50 -0.67 19.34
N ASP A 117 -6.01 0.53 19.13
CA ASP A 117 -6.64 1.32 20.19
C ASP A 117 -7.99 0.70 20.59
N LEU A 118 -8.32 0.83 21.87
CA LEU A 118 -9.44 0.14 22.49
C LEU A 118 -10.47 1.12 23.04
N HIS A 119 -11.65 1.09 22.41
CA HIS A 119 -12.86 1.81 22.80
C HIS A 119 -14.01 0.81 23.02
N GLU A 120 -15.09 1.26 23.66
CA GLU A 120 -16.25 0.42 24.00
C GLU A 120 -16.86 -0.28 22.78
N ASP A 121 -17.08 0.44 21.67
CA ASP A 121 -17.68 -0.11 20.44
C ASP A 121 -16.91 -1.32 19.89
N LYS A 122 -15.58 -1.28 20.00
CA LYS A 122 -14.70 -2.33 19.51
C LYS A 122 -14.80 -3.57 20.38
N LEU A 123 -14.85 -3.40 21.70
CA LEU A 123 -15.04 -4.49 22.66
C LEU A 123 -16.45 -5.09 22.55
N PHE A 124 -17.46 -4.26 22.30
CA PHE A 124 -18.83 -4.71 22.06
C PHE A 124 -18.91 -5.67 20.88
N ALA A 125 -18.21 -5.37 19.79
CA ALA A 125 -18.16 -6.26 18.63
C ALA A 125 -17.43 -7.60 18.93
N VAL A 126 -16.41 -7.58 19.80
CA VAL A 126 -15.63 -8.78 20.17
C VAL A 126 -16.40 -9.68 21.13
N ARG A 127 -17.07 -9.09 22.14
CA ARG A 127 -17.60 -9.83 23.30
C ARG A 127 -18.60 -10.90 22.90
N GLU A 128 -19.50 -10.60 21.97
CA GLU A 128 -20.54 -11.54 21.52
C GLU A 128 -19.91 -12.77 20.87
N ASN A 129 -18.84 -12.56 20.11
CA ASN A 129 -18.12 -13.67 19.50
C ASN A 129 -17.45 -14.55 20.57
N ILE A 130 -16.78 -13.94 21.56
CA ILE A 130 -16.16 -14.67 22.68
C ILE A 130 -17.22 -15.46 23.45
N TYR A 131 -18.30 -14.82 23.91
CA TYR A 131 -19.32 -15.46 24.73
C TYR A 131 -19.99 -16.62 24.00
N ASN A 132 -20.35 -16.44 22.73
CA ASN A 132 -20.95 -17.51 21.93
C ASN A 132 -19.97 -18.66 21.64
N ALA A 133 -18.67 -18.38 21.50
CA ALA A 133 -17.67 -19.42 21.32
C ALA A 133 -17.46 -20.22 22.62
N VAL A 134 -17.31 -19.52 23.74
CA VAL A 134 -17.16 -20.13 25.07
C VAL A 134 -18.39 -20.94 25.44
N TYR A 135 -19.60 -20.43 25.20
CA TYR A 135 -20.84 -21.15 25.50
C TYR A 135 -21.00 -22.45 24.71
N ARG A 136 -20.44 -22.54 23.49
CA ARG A 136 -20.58 -23.70 22.61
C ARG A 136 -19.51 -24.77 22.81
N GLY A 137 -18.44 -24.47 23.52
CA GLY A 137 -17.35 -25.40 23.80
C GLY A 137 -17.13 -25.60 25.29
N ASP A 138 -16.30 -26.57 25.64
CA ASP A 138 -15.97 -26.89 27.04
C ASP A 138 -14.65 -26.23 27.46
N TYR A 139 -14.53 -24.92 27.18
CA TYR A 139 -13.32 -24.17 27.50
C TYR A 139 -13.22 -23.90 29.00
N GLN A 140 -12.10 -24.29 29.60
CA GLN A 140 -11.76 -23.93 30.98
C GLN A 140 -10.94 -22.64 31.04
N LYS A 141 -10.20 -22.30 29.98
CA LYS A 141 -9.26 -21.17 29.97
C LYS A 141 -9.34 -20.37 28.68
N VAL A 142 -9.39 -19.06 28.82
CA VAL A 142 -9.30 -18.11 27.71
C VAL A 142 -8.10 -17.20 27.91
N LEU A 143 -7.16 -17.30 26.96
CA LEU A 143 -5.99 -16.45 26.88
C LEU A 143 -6.37 -15.18 26.10
N VAL A 144 -6.22 -14.00 26.69
CA VAL A 144 -6.51 -12.73 26.02
C VAL A 144 -5.19 -11.98 25.79
N ASP A 145 -4.81 -11.80 24.53
CA ASP A 145 -3.52 -11.21 24.17
C ASP A 145 -3.63 -9.72 23.86
N PHE A 146 -2.95 -8.90 24.68
CA PHE A 146 -2.90 -7.45 24.60
C PHE A 146 -1.59 -6.93 24.00
N THR A 147 -0.71 -7.80 23.50
CA THR A 147 0.61 -7.41 22.95
C THR A 147 0.49 -6.34 21.86
N GLY A 148 -0.60 -6.34 21.09
CA GLY A 148 -0.86 -5.39 20.01
C GLY A 148 -1.72 -4.18 20.38
N VAL A 149 -2.01 -3.96 21.67
CA VAL A 149 -2.89 -2.87 22.13
C VAL A 149 -2.10 -1.57 22.32
N GLY A 150 -2.60 -0.50 21.72
CA GLY A 150 -2.03 0.84 21.78
C GLY A 150 -2.49 1.61 23.01
N THR A 151 -3.51 2.44 22.84
CA THR A 151 -4.16 3.21 23.91
C THR A 151 -5.47 2.56 24.34
N ILE A 152 -5.79 2.65 25.64
CA ILE A 152 -7.06 2.19 26.20
C ILE A 152 -7.72 3.36 26.93
N GLU A 153 -8.89 3.75 26.45
CA GLU A 153 -9.73 4.77 27.10
C GLU A 153 -10.53 4.18 28.26
N GLN A 154 -11.11 5.04 29.10
CA GLN A 154 -11.83 4.61 30.30
C GLN A 154 -12.98 3.65 29.99
N ASP A 155 -13.71 3.88 28.91
CA ASP A 155 -14.83 3.01 28.51
C ASP A 155 -14.32 1.65 28.01
N GLY A 156 -13.13 1.64 27.38
CA GLY A 156 -12.42 0.40 27.05
C GLY A 156 -12.03 -0.42 28.28
N ILE A 157 -11.59 0.24 29.36
CA ILE A 157 -11.28 -0.42 30.63
C ILE A 157 -12.53 -1.08 31.23
N ASN A 158 -13.67 -0.40 31.20
CA ASN A 158 -14.94 -0.95 31.69
C ASN A 158 -15.39 -2.15 30.86
N GLY A 159 -15.31 -2.07 29.53
CA GLY A 159 -15.65 -3.19 28.65
C GLY A 159 -14.77 -4.43 28.88
N ILE A 160 -13.46 -4.25 29.11
CA ILE A 160 -12.57 -5.37 29.46
C ILE A 160 -13.03 -6.03 30.76
N LYS A 161 -13.33 -5.21 31.78
CA LYS A 161 -13.79 -5.71 33.08
C LYS A 161 -15.07 -6.54 32.94
N GLU A 162 -16.04 -6.09 32.14
CA GLU A 162 -17.28 -6.83 31.89
C GLU A 162 -17.04 -8.17 31.19
N ILE A 163 -16.12 -8.21 30.23
CA ILE A 163 -15.75 -9.46 29.54
C ILE A 163 -15.17 -10.46 30.54
N ILE A 164 -14.20 -10.03 31.36
CA ILE A 164 -13.56 -10.91 32.34
C ILE A 164 -14.58 -11.42 33.36
N LEU A 165 -15.43 -10.53 33.90
CA LEU A 165 -16.49 -10.90 34.84
C LEU A 165 -17.46 -11.93 34.25
N THR A 166 -17.88 -11.71 33.01
CA THR A 166 -18.85 -12.61 32.36
C THR A 166 -18.24 -13.99 32.14
N LEU A 167 -16.98 -14.06 31.69
CA LEU A 167 -16.27 -15.33 31.51
C LEU A 167 -16.04 -16.05 32.84
N ASP A 168 -15.70 -15.32 33.90
CA ASP A 168 -15.58 -15.88 35.25
C ASP A 168 -16.91 -16.49 35.74
N TYR A 169 -18.04 -15.79 35.53
CA TYR A 169 -19.37 -16.33 35.82
C TYR A 169 -19.75 -17.55 34.98
N MET A 170 -19.16 -17.70 33.79
CA MET A 170 -19.30 -18.90 32.95
C MET A 170 -18.37 -20.04 33.39
N GLY A 171 -17.55 -19.84 34.43
CA GLY A 171 -16.62 -20.84 34.96
C GLY A 171 -15.33 -20.95 34.15
N VAL A 172 -14.96 -19.89 33.42
CA VAL A 172 -13.79 -19.87 32.53
C VAL A 172 -12.72 -18.93 33.06
N ASP A 173 -11.53 -19.48 33.31
CA ASP A 173 -10.39 -18.71 33.79
C ASP A 173 -9.84 -17.81 32.67
N VAL A 174 -9.80 -16.51 32.94
CA VAL A 174 -9.23 -15.54 31.99
C VAL A 174 -7.77 -15.24 32.35
N ILE A 175 -6.89 -15.37 31.35
CA ILE A 175 -5.46 -15.09 31.48
C ILE A 175 -5.08 -13.97 30.52
N LEU A 176 -4.55 -12.86 31.04
CA LEU A 176 -4.11 -11.74 30.22
C LEU A 176 -2.65 -11.91 29.81
N ILE A 177 -2.37 -11.67 28.53
CA ILE A 177 -1.05 -11.82 27.93
C ILE A 177 -0.56 -10.47 27.42
N GLY A 178 0.73 -10.18 27.63
CA GLY A 178 1.38 -9.06 26.94
C GLY A 178 0.89 -7.67 27.37
N ILE A 179 0.31 -7.56 28.58
CA ILE A 179 -0.21 -6.31 29.12
C ILE A 179 0.94 -5.33 29.35
N GLN A 180 0.85 -4.15 28.73
CA GLN A 180 1.79 -3.06 28.98
C GLN A 180 1.64 -2.51 30.41
N PRO A 181 2.74 -2.06 31.07
CA PRO A 181 2.68 -1.57 32.45
C PRO A 181 1.68 -0.44 32.70
N GLN A 182 1.43 0.40 31.70
CA GLN A 182 0.45 1.48 31.79
C GLN A 182 -0.99 0.95 31.89
N HIS A 183 -1.34 -0.05 31.08
CA HIS A 183 -2.66 -0.68 31.08
C HIS A 183 -2.87 -1.51 32.36
N ALA A 184 -1.85 -2.24 32.80
CA ALA A 184 -1.90 -2.97 34.07
C ALA A 184 -2.23 -2.04 35.25
N ARG A 185 -1.70 -0.81 35.28
CA ARG A 185 -2.02 0.17 36.33
C ARG A 185 -3.47 0.64 36.26
N GLN A 186 -4.01 0.86 35.07
CA GLN A 186 -5.41 1.26 34.89
C GLN A 186 -6.39 0.16 35.30
N MET A 187 -6.00 -1.10 35.09
CA MET A 187 -6.84 -2.28 35.33
C MET A 187 -6.65 -2.92 36.71
N LYS A 188 -5.65 -2.47 37.47
CA LYS A 188 -5.19 -3.10 38.72
C LYS A 188 -6.33 -3.46 39.68
N VAL A 189 -7.25 -2.53 39.92
CA VAL A 189 -8.31 -2.71 40.92
C VAL A 189 -9.13 -3.96 40.63
N PHE A 190 -9.68 -4.10 39.42
CA PHE A 190 -10.50 -5.26 39.11
C PHE A 190 -9.67 -6.52 38.84
N MET A 191 -8.42 -6.38 38.40
CA MET A 191 -7.54 -7.54 38.24
C MET A 191 -7.23 -8.18 39.60
N ASP A 192 -7.03 -7.36 40.64
CA ASP A 192 -6.85 -7.84 42.00
C ASP A 192 -8.16 -8.43 42.56
N ASP A 193 -9.31 -7.76 42.35
CA ASP A 193 -10.61 -8.25 42.81
C ASP A 193 -10.99 -9.60 42.20
N LEU A 194 -10.67 -9.81 40.91
CA LEU A 194 -10.99 -11.01 40.14
C LEU A 194 -9.84 -12.01 40.07
N GLN A 195 -8.73 -11.75 40.76
CA GLN A 195 -7.55 -12.63 40.80
C GLN A 195 -7.03 -13.01 39.40
N VAL A 196 -7.06 -12.05 38.46
CA VAL A 196 -6.73 -12.30 37.05
C VAL A 196 -5.25 -12.60 36.89
N THR A 197 -4.94 -13.71 36.22
CA THR A 197 -3.55 -14.09 35.96
C THR A 197 -2.98 -13.34 34.77
N CYS A 198 -1.78 -12.77 34.94
CA CYS A 198 -1.03 -12.11 33.86
C CYS A 198 0.23 -12.86 33.47
N ILE A 199 0.48 -12.94 32.16
CA ILE A 199 1.68 -13.53 31.58
C ILE A 199 2.32 -12.55 30.59
N GLN A 200 3.65 -12.54 30.55
CA GLN A 200 4.40 -11.55 29.77
C GLN A 200 4.31 -11.75 28.24
N SER A 201 4.09 -12.98 27.77
CA SER A 201 4.04 -13.26 26.32
C SER A 201 3.20 -14.50 25.99
N ALA A 202 2.68 -14.53 24.77
CA ALA A 202 1.91 -15.67 24.26
C ALA A 202 2.75 -16.97 24.26
N LYS A 203 4.05 -16.87 23.95
CA LYS A 203 4.98 -18.01 23.99
C LYS A 203 4.99 -18.68 25.36
N GLU A 204 5.05 -17.90 26.44
CA GLU A 204 5.06 -18.44 27.80
C GLU A 204 3.70 -19.01 28.19
N ALA A 205 2.60 -18.34 27.83
CA ALA A 205 1.26 -18.83 28.09
C ALA A 205 1.00 -20.18 27.42
N ILE A 206 1.35 -20.30 26.13
CA ILE A 206 1.24 -21.55 25.37
C ILE A 206 2.08 -22.65 26.03
N ARG A 207 3.34 -22.36 26.38
CA ARG A 207 4.20 -23.34 27.07
C ARG A 207 3.57 -23.85 28.36
N ARG A 208 2.97 -22.96 29.15
CA ARG A 208 2.42 -23.27 30.48
C ARG A 208 1.10 -24.04 30.42
N PHE A 209 0.23 -23.75 29.45
CA PHE A 209 -1.14 -24.28 29.42
C PHE A 209 -1.42 -25.32 28.33
N LEU A 210 -0.49 -25.53 27.40
CA LEU A 210 -0.68 -26.50 26.30
C LEU A 210 0.42 -27.56 26.22
N ILE A 211 1.61 -27.31 26.75
CA ILE A 211 2.76 -28.24 26.63
C ILE A 211 3.00 -29.01 27.93
N GLN A 212 2.44 -28.56 29.06
CA GLN A 212 2.59 -29.19 30.38
C GLN A 212 1.30 -29.85 30.90
N SER A 213 0.29 -29.97 30.04
CA SER A 213 -1.02 -30.58 30.31
C SER A 213 -1.04 -32.05 29.87
#